data_AF-A0A536QVQ5-F1
#
_entry.id   AF-A0A536QVQ5-F1
#
_cell.length_a   1.000
_cell.length_b   1.000
_cell.length_c   1.000
_cell.angle_alpha   90.00
_cell.angle_beta   90.00
_cell.angle_gamma   90.00
#
_symmetry.space_group_name_H-M   'P 1'
#
loop_
_entity.id
_entity.type
_entity.pdbx_description
1 polymer ?
#
loop_
_entity_poly.entity_id
_entity_poly.type
_entity_poly.pdbx_seq_one_letter_code
_entity_poly.pdbx_strand_id
1 'polypeptide(L)'
;ESMDIITRTPNATGPESKFEKVVILPNADDKDPANHAWADARFATDILSEHGLFFALLMPEELAKEERAEALGFYREFGEMHRQIAADQPPQRNEVKPFLGRIREKVMPFIEYKRRLGDAQRSGKLRSLVWPLFFDHTRHEAERWERRFSALAGGEVEFERKEVVTFWTNIMDEHARFVAHLLDPDEYALIEKAFKTAEVFRKLQSDGVAGAVAALSAQPGTVAGSLGQNPNADAVMSAAQTMLDFKTTAVRDIESARIKSIIEPRLADHVRREALKFVNELKRAV
;
A
#
# COMPACT_ATOMS: atom_id res chain seq x y z
N GLU A 1 10.49 -19.04 13.39
CA GLU A 1 9.42 -18.10 13.79
C GLU A 1 8.38 -18.06 12.69
N SER A 2 7.10 -17.83 12.98
CA SER A 2 5.98 -17.83 12.01
C SER A 2 5.80 -16.52 11.24
N MET A 3 6.61 -15.51 11.56
CA MET A 3 6.53 -14.16 11.03
C MET A 3 7.89 -13.71 10.50
N ASP A 4 7.87 -13.06 9.35
CA ASP A 4 8.99 -12.32 8.80
C ASP A 4 9.00 -10.90 9.40
N ILE A 5 10.13 -10.51 10.00
CA ILE A 5 10.38 -9.15 10.49
C ILE A 5 11.25 -8.43 9.45
N ILE A 6 10.69 -7.41 8.80
CA ILE A 6 11.27 -6.84 7.59
C ILE A 6 11.54 -5.34 7.75
N THR A 7 12.80 -4.98 7.51
CA THR A 7 13.33 -3.62 7.34
C THR A 7 13.70 -3.37 5.87
N ARG A 8 14.05 -2.13 5.50
CA ARG A 8 14.55 -1.75 4.17
C ARG A 8 15.90 -2.37 3.88
N THR A 9 16.81 -2.35 4.86
CA THR A 9 18.07 -3.07 4.77
C THR A 9 17.87 -4.52 5.21
N PRO A 10 18.15 -5.51 4.34
CA PRO A 10 18.08 -6.92 4.70
C PRO A 10 18.98 -7.24 5.90
N ASN A 11 18.47 -8.06 6.83
CA ASN A 11 19.19 -8.49 8.05
C ASN A 11 19.65 -7.34 8.97
N ALA A 12 19.08 -6.14 8.85
CA ALA A 12 19.35 -5.07 9.79
C ALA A 12 18.77 -5.39 11.17
N THR A 13 19.41 -4.90 12.23
CA THR A 13 18.94 -5.06 13.61
C THR A 13 17.79 -4.09 13.96
N GLY A 14 17.43 -3.19 13.04
CA GLY A 14 16.36 -2.20 13.22
C GLY A 14 16.23 -1.26 12.02
N PRO A 15 15.28 -0.30 12.09
CA PRO A 15 15.06 0.69 11.03
C PRO A 15 16.30 1.53 10.74
N GLU A 16 16.56 1.85 9.47
CA GLU A 16 17.71 2.65 9.05
C GLU A 16 17.43 4.17 9.09
N SER A 17 16.16 4.58 9.28
CA SER A 17 15.76 5.98 9.47
C SER A 17 14.59 6.12 10.43
N LYS A 18 14.27 7.37 10.81
CA LYS A 18 13.10 7.71 11.63
C LYS A 18 11.75 7.56 10.92
N PHE A 19 11.75 7.46 9.58
CA PHE A 19 10.53 7.31 8.79
C PHE A 19 10.26 5.86 8.40
N GLU A 20 11.28 5.00 8.45
CA GLU A 20 11.12 3.58 8.21
C GLU A 20 10.37 2.91 9.36
N LYS A 21 9.35 2.14 9.01
CA LYS A 21 8.62 1.28 9.94
C LYS A 21 8.91 -0.20 9.68
N VAL A 22 9.07 -0.95 10.77
CA VAL A 22 9.21 -2.41 10.72
C VAL A 22 7.90 -3.05 10.26
N VAL A 23 7.98 -3.83 9.19
CA VAL A 23 6.87 -4.61 8.67
C VAL A 23 6.96 -6.03 9.23
N ILE A 24 5.85 -6.53 9.75
CA ILE A 24 5.74 -7.90 10.25
C ILE A 24 4.68 -8.60 9.40
N LEU A 25 5.07 -9.65 8.69
CA LEU A 25 4.19 -10.41 7.79
C LEU A 25 4.25 -11.90 8.12
N PRO A 26 3.17 -12.65 7.92
CA PRO A 26 3.23 -14.10 8.04
C PRO A 26 4.19 -14.70 7.01
N ASN A 27 4.91 -15.74 7.42
CA ASN A 27 5.73 -16.53 6.50
C ASN A 27 4.89 -17.13 5.38
N ALA A 28 5.54 -17.53 4.29
CA ALA A 28 4.86 -18.11 3.14
C ALA A 28 4.07 -19.39 3.46
N ASP A 29 4.55 -20.18 4.43
CA ASP A 29 3.99 -21.46 4.86
C ASP A 29 3.09 -21.37 6.11
N ASP A 30 2.97 -20.19 6.74
CA ASP A 30 2.08 -20.02 7.89
C ASP A 30 0.61 -20.06 7.46
N LYS A 31 -0.18 -20.89 8.15
CA LYS A 31 -1.61 -21.08 7.90
C LYS A 31 -2.47 -20.81 9.14
N ASP A 32 -1.94 -20.19 10.20
CA ASP A 32 -2.71 -19.94 11.42
C ASP A 32 -3.55 -18.66 11.31
N PRO A 33 -4.90 -18.74 11.28
CA PRO A 33 -5.73 -17.54 11.15
C PRO A 33 -5.46 -16.47 12.23
N ALA A 34 -5.00 -16.86 13.42
CA ALA A 34 -4.63 -15.92 14.48
C ALA A 34 -3.41 -15.06 14.10
N ASN A 35 -2.36 -15.70 13.57
CA ASN A 35 -1.15 -15.02 13.11
C ASN A 35 -1.50 -14.02 12.00
N HIS A 36 -2.27 -14.46 11.01
CA HIS A 36 -2.66 -13.62 9.88
C HIS A 36 -3.58 -12.48 10.29
N ALA A 37 -4.55 -12.74 11.17
CA ALA A 37 -5.43 -11.71 11.71
C ALA A 37 -4.64 -10.61 12.41
N TRP A 38 -3.69 -10.97 13.28
CA TRP A 38 -2.86 -9.99 13.98
C TRP A 38 -1.96 -9.21 13.01
N ALA A 39 -1.25 -9.89 12.10
CA ALA A 39 -0.33 -9.24 11.18
C ALA A 39 -1.06 -8.30 10.20
N ASP A 40 -2.20 -8.73 9.64
CA ASP A 40 -3.02 -7.93 8.73
C ASP A 40 -3.66 -6.75 9.48
N ALA A 41 -4.16 -6.95 10.71
CA ALA A 41 -4.68 -5.87 11.55
C ALA A 41 -3.60 -4.83 11.88
N ARG A 42 -2.41 -5.28 12.27
CA ARG A 42 -1.27 -4.40 12.57
C ARG A 42 -0.87 -3.58 11.35
N PHE A 43 -0.76 -4.22 10.18
CA PHE A 43 -0.39 -3.55 8.93
C PHE A 43 -1.47 -2.56 8.49
N ALA A 44 -2.72 -2.98 8.44
CA ALA A 44 -3.84 -2.17 7.95
C ALA A 44 -4.08 -0.93 8.83
N THR A 45 -4.02 -1.07 10.16
CA THR A 45 -4.22 0.07 11.07
C THR A 45 -3.10 1.11 10.95
N ASP A 46 -1.88 0.70 10.64
CA ASP A 46 -0.77 1.62 10.35
C ASP A 46 -1.01 2.39 9.05
N ILE A 47 -1.33 1.67 7.97
CA ILE A 47 -1.66 2.22 6.65
C ILE A 47 -2.84 3.21 6.74
N LEU A 48 -3.94 2.80 7.41
CA LEU A 48 -5.13 3.64 7.57
C LEU A 48 -4.86 4.88 8.44
N SER A 49 -4.04 4.77 9.47
CA SER A 49 -3.58 5.94 10.23
C SER A 49 -2.89 6.93 9.30
N GLU A 50 -1.93 6.47 8.50
CA GLU A 50 -1.19 7.31 7.55
C GLU A 50 -2.08 7.93 6.47
N HIS A 51 -3.12 7.25 5.99
CA HIS A 51 -4.09 7.88 5.08
C HIS A 51 -4.73 9.11 5.71
N GLY A 52 -5.13 9.04 6.98
CA GLY A 52 -5.68 10.18 7.71
C GLY A 52 -4.70 11.35 7.78
N LEU A 53 -3.41 11.06 8.01
CA LEU A 53 -2.36 12.07 7.98
C LEU A 53 -2.19 12.68 6.57
N PHE A 54 -2.15 11.87 5.52
CA PHE A 54 -1.93 12.36 4.16
C PHE A 54 -3.11 13.19 3.65
N PHE A 55 -4.35 12.78 3.94
CA PHE A 55 -5.52 13.62 3.69
C PHE A 55 -5.41 14.95 4.41
N ALA A 56 -5.06 14.94 5.69
CA ALA A 56 -4.86 16.18 6.43
C ALA A 56 -3.80 17.05 5.73
N LEU A 57 -2.60 16.54 5.45
CA LEU A 57 -1.53 17.32 4.79
C LEU A 57 -1.96 17.96 3.46
N LEU A 58 -2.85 17.31 2.70
CA LEU A 58 -3.39 17.81 1.43
C LEU A 58 -4.68 18.64 1.57
N MET A 59 -5.14 18.88 2.79
CA MET A 59 -6.27 19.74 3.14
C MET A 59 -5.77 20.92 3.98
N PRO A 60 -5.33 22.02 3.33
CA PRO A 60 -4.97 23.25 4.03
C PRO A 60 -6.13 23.73 4.90
N GLU A 61 -5.83 24.24 6.10
CA GLU A 61 -6.85 24.65 7.06
C GLU A 61 -7.72 25.79 6.51
N GLU A 62 -7.14 26.66 5.68
CA GLU A 62 -7.84 27.78 5.06
C GLU A 62 -8.86 27.35 4.00
N LEU A 63 -8.75 26.11 3.48
CA LEU A 63 -9.56 25.61 2.37
C LEU A 63 -10.53 24.49 2.77
N ALA A 64 -10.17 23.67 3.76
CA ALA A 64 -10.88 22.43 4.09
C ALA A 64 -10.71 22.09 5.60
N LYS A 65 -10.99 23.05 6.48
CA LYS A 65 -10.76 22.94 7.93
C LYS A 65 -11.49 21.74 8.55
N GLU A 66 -12.77 21.59 8.24
CA GLU A 66 -13.63 20.56 8.82
C GLU A 66 -13.20 19.17 8.36
N GLU A 67 -12.97 19.00 7.05
CA GLU A 67 -12.51 17.74 6.46
C GLU A 67 -11.13 17.34 6.99
N ARG A 68 -10.22 18.32 7.10
CA ARG A 68 -8.91 18.13 7.73
C ARG A 68 -9.03 17.63 9.16
N ALA A 69 -9.92 18.23 9.96
CA ALA A 69 -10.11 17.85 11.36
C ALA A 69 -10.63 16.41 11.49
N GLU A 70 -11.54 16.00 10.60
CA GLU A 70 -12.05 14.63 10.51
C GLU A 70 -10.93 13.65 10.11
N ALA A 71 -10.12 13.97 9.10
CA ALA A 71 -8.94 13.18 8.71
C ALA A 71 -7.95 12.96 9.87
N LEU A 72 -7.68 14.02 10.64
CA LEU A 72 -6.83 13.95 11.83
C LEU A 72 -7.48 13.12 12.95
N GLY A 73 -8.80 13.03 13.00
CA GLY A 73 -9.54 12.10 13.86
C GLY A 73 -9.19 10.65 13.53
N PHE A 74 -9.31 10.27 12.26
CA PHE A 74 -8.93 8.93 11.79
C PHE A 74 -7.45 8.63 12.00
N TYR A 75 -6.56 9.60 11.73
CA TYR A 75 -5.12 9.46 11.99
C TYR A 75 -4.84 9.03 13.45
N ARG A 76 -5.45 9.73 14.41
CA ARG A 76 -5.28 9.44 15.84
C ARG A 76 -5.91 8.10 16.23
N GLU A 77 -7.13 7.83 15.78
CA GLU A 77 -7.87 6.61 16.15
C GLU A 77 -7.14 5.35 15.66
N PHE A 78 -6.79 5.29 14.37
CA PHE A 78 -6.05 4.14 13.83
C PHE A 78 -4.61 4.07 14.37
N GLY A 79 -3.99 5.21 14.66
CA GLY A 79 -2.65 5.24 15.26
C GLY A 79 -2.64 4.69 16.68
N GLU A 80 -3.69 4.94 17.47
CA GLU A 80 -3.86 4.33 18.79
C GLU A 80 -4.13 2.84 18.71
N MET A 81 -5.04 2.43 17.81
CA MET A 81 -5.34 1.03 17.57
C MET A 81 -4.10 0.24 17.14
N HIS A 82 -3.28 0.80 16.22
CA HIS A 82 -2.03 0.19 15.81
C HIS A 82 -1.07 -0.02 16.99
N ARG A 83 -0.90 0.98 17.87
CA ARG A 83 -0.05 0.86 19.06
C ARG A 83 -0.52 -0.24 20.01
N GLN A 84 -1.83 -0.37 20.22
CA GLN A 84 -2.41 -1.42 21.05
C GLN A 84 -2.14 -2.80 20.44
N ILE A 85 -2.46 -2.98 19.15
CA ILE A 85 -2.23 -4.25 18.44
C ILE A 85 -0.74 -4.63 18.45
N ALA A 86 0.15 -3.66 18.21
CA ALA A 86 1.58 -3.89 18.17
C ALA A 86 2.19 -4.24 19.54
N ALA A 87 1.55 -3.86 20.64
CA ALA A 87 1.95 -4.23 22.01
C ALA A 87 1.41 -5.60 22.44
N ASP A 88 0.33 -6.07 21.78
CA ASP A 88 -0.33 -7.34 22.08
C ASP A 88 0.23 -8.50 21.23
N GLN A 89 -0.02 -9.72 21.70
CA GLN A 89 0.25 -10.96 20.96
C GLN A 89 -0.90 -11.29 19.99
N PRO A 90 -0.69 -12.21 19.02
CA PRO A 90 -1.78 -12.73 18.21
C PRO A 90 -2.98 -13.20 19.06
N PRO A 91 -4.22 -12.92 18.64
CA PRO A 91 -5.40 -13.34 19.40
C PRO A 91 -5.48 -14.87 19.47
N GLN A 92 -6.18 -15.40 20.46
CA GLN A 92 -6.53 -16.82 20.42
C GLN A 92 -7.44 -17.10 19.22
N ARG A 93 -7.42 -18.33 18.68
CA ARG A 93 -8.17 -18.68 17.46
C ARG A 93 -9.68 -18.41 17.58
N ASN A 94 -10.27 -18.66 18.76
CA ASN A 94 -11.67 -18.34 19.06
C ASN A 94 -11.95 -16.83 19.15
N GLU A 95 -10.93 -16.01 19.36
CA GLU A 95 -11.02 -14.55 19.49
C GLU A 95 -10.72 -13.81 18.17
N VAL A 96 -10.34 -14.50 17.10
CA VAL A 96 -10.04 -13.88 15.79
C VAL A 96 -11.22 -13.06 15.27
N LYS A 97 -12.43 -13.63 15.29
CA LYS A 97 -13.64 -12.96 14.81
C LYS A 97 -13.99 -11.69 15.60
N PRO A 98 -14.11 -11.71 16.95
CA PRO A 98 -14.37 -10.49 17.72
C PRO A 98 -13.21 -9.49 17.66
N PHE A 99 -11.96 -9.94 17.56
CA PHE A 99 -10.79 -9.07 17.35
C PHE A 99 -10.91 -8.27 16.05
N LEU A 100 -11.13 -8.94 14.92
CA LEU A 100 -11.27 -8.30 13.61
C LEU A 100 -12.55 -7.48 13.48
N GLY A 101 -13.64 -7.89 14.14
CA GLY A 101 -14.91 -7.17 14.17
C GLY A 101 -14.76 -5.73 14.69
N ARG A 102 -14.04 -5.55 15.81
CA ARG A 102 -13.77 -4.23 16.39
C ARG A 102 -13.00 -3.30 15.45
N ILE A 103 -12.11 -3.85 14.64
CA ILE A 103 -11.34 -3.07 13.65
C ILE A 103 -12.25 -2.67 12.49
N ARG A 104 -13.03 -3.62 11.95
CA ARG A 104 -13.98 -3.37 10.84
C ARG A 104 -14.97 -2.26 11.17
N GLU A 105 -15.50 -2.24 12.40
CA GLU A 105 -16.39 -1.17 12.87
C GLU A 105 -15.78 0.24 12.73
N LYS A 106 -14.45 0.37 12.86
CA LYS A 106 -13.72 1.64 12.67
C LYS A 106 -13.33 1.92 11.22
N VAL A 107 -13.11 0.87 10.42
CA VAL A 107 -12.82 1.01 8.98
C VAL A 107 -14.02 1.60 8.22
N MET A 108 -15.24 1.21 8.58
CA MET A 108 -16.45 1.61 7.84
C MET A 108 -16.69 3.13 7.79
N PRO A 109 -16.63 3.89 8.91
CA PRO A 109 -16.70 5.35 8.85
C PRO A 109 -15.62 5.99 7.98
N PHE A 110 -14.42 5.42 7.92
CA PHE A 110 -13.34 5.98 7.11
C PHE A 110 -13.51 5.68 5.61
N ILE A 111 -14.12 4.55 5.25
CA ILE A 111 -14.57 4.29 3.87
C ILE A 111 -15.59 5.35 3.45
N GLU A 112 -16.57 5.65 4.31
CA GLU A 112 -17.60 6.65 4.02
C GLU A 112 -17.02 8.06 3.90
N TYR A 113 -16.08 8.43 4.77
CA TYR A 113 -15.30 9.67 4.65
C TYR A 113 -14.65 9.80 3.28
N LYS A 114 -13.91 8.77 2.85
CA LYS A 114 -13.21 8.76 1.55
C LYS A 114 -14.18 8.86 0.39
N ARG A 115 -15.31 8.16 0.45
CA ARG A 115 -16.37 8.20 -0.56
C ARG A 115 -16.99 9.61 -0.66
N ARG A 116 -17.51 10.12 0.45
CA ARG A 116 -18.21 11.42 0.52
C ARG A 116 -17.30 12.56 0.06
N LEU A 117 -16.06 12.60 0.51
CA LEU A 117 -15.13 13.66 0.14
C LEU A 117 -14.56 13.48 -1.27
N GLY A 118 -14.40 12.25 -1.75
CA GLY A 118 -14.13 11.99 -3.17
C GLY A 118 -15.21 12.58 -4.08
N ASP A 119 -16.48 12.38 -3.74
CA ASP A 119 -17.62 12.97 -4.47
C ASP A 119 -17.63 14.51 -4.39
N ALA A 120 -17.32 15.06 -3.21
CA ALA A 120 -17.20 16.51 -3.02
C ALA A 120 -16.05 17.10 -3.84
N GLN A 121 -14.89 16.43 -3.90
CA GLN A 121 -13.73 16.86 -4.70
C GLN A 121 -14.05 16.80 -6.20
N ARG A 122 -14.68 15.71 -6.69
CA ARG A 122 -15.08 15.56 -8.10
C ARG A 122 -16.09 16.61 -8.54
N SER A 123 -17.00 17.00 -7.66
CA SER A 123 -18.03 18.01 -7.93
C SER A 123 -17.57 19.45 -7.67
N GLY A 124 -16.31 19.65 -7.25
CA GLY A 124 -15.75 20.97 -6.93
C GLY A 124 -16.32 21.62 -5.67
N LYS A 125 -17.03 20.86 -4.82
CA LYS A 125 -17.57 21.31 -3.53
C LYS A 125 -16.51 21.35 -2.44
N LEU A 126 -15.57 20.41 -2.46
CA LEU A 126 -14.37 20.42 -1.62
C LEU A 126 -13.24 21.13 -2.37
N ARG A 127 -12.59 22.08 -1.69
CA ARG A 127 -11.36 22.72 -2.18
C ARG A 127 -10.19 22.17 -1.40
N SER A 128 -9.42 21.28 -2.02
CA SER A 128 -8.22 20.68 -1.42
C SER A 128 -7.16 20.38 -2.49
N LEU A 129 -5.98 19.94 -2.05
CA LEU A 129 -4.91 19.44 -2.92
C LEU A 129 -5.00 17.92 -3.12
N VAL A 130 -6.08 17.28 -2.67
CA VAL A 130 -6.27 15.84 -2.80
C VAL A 130 -6.82 15.50 -4.19
N TRP A 131 -6.14 14.63 -4.93
CA TRP A 131 -6.67 14.12 -6.19
C TRP A 131 -7.92 13.25 -5.96
N PRO A 132 -8.98 13.36 -6.80
CA PRO A 132 -10.10 12.41 -6.77
C PRO A 132 -9.66 10.95 -6.80
N LEU A 133 -8.61 10.63 -7.58
CA LEU A 133 -8.03 9.30 -7.65
C LEU A 133 -7.45 8.85 -6.29
N PHE A 134 -6.88 9.74 -5.49
CA PHE A 134 -6.34 9.41 -4.17
C PHE A 134 -7.47 9.02 -3.19
N PHE A 135 -8.64 9.67 -3.28
CA PHE A 135 -9.84 9.23 -2.54
C PHE A 135 -10.29 7.83 -2.95
N ASP A 136 -10.37 7.55 -4.25
CA ASP A 136 -10.79 6.24 -4.75
C ASP A 136 -9.78 5.15 -4.39
N HIS A 137 -8.49 5.41 -4.59
CA HIS A 137 -7.37 4.53 -4.26
C HIS A 137 -7.40 4.10 -2.79
N THR A 138 -7.34 5.06 -1.87
CA THR A 138 -7.32 4.77 -0.43
C THR A 138 -8.64 4.18 0.06
N ARG A 139 -9.75 4.41 -0.65
CA ARG A 139 -11.05 3.77 -0.36
C ARG A 139 -11.01 2.29 -0.76
N HIS A 140 -10.53 1.97 -1.96
CA HIS A 140 -10.41 0.60 -2.44
C HIS A 140 -9.50 -0.24 -1.53
N GLU A 141 -8.42 0.34 -0.99
CA GLU A 141 -7.58 -0.32 0.02
C GLU A 141 -8.34 -0.63 1.30
N ALA A 142 -9.10 0.34 1.84
CA ALA A 142 -9.90 0.13 3.05
C ALA A 142 -11.00 -0.91 2.83
N GLU A 143 -11.66 -0.90 1.67
CA GLU A 143 -12.65 -1.92 1.28
C GLU A 143 -12.01 -3.30 1.12
N ARG A 144 -10.78 -3.39 0.60
CA ARG A 144 -10.06 -4.67 0.56
C ARG A 144 -9.71 -5.17 1.95
N TRP A 145 -9.30 -4.30 2.87
CA TRP A 145 -9.06 -4.68 4.26
C TRP A 145 -10.33 -5.21 4.93
N GLU A 146 -11.46 -4.56 4.71
CA GLU A 146 -12.76 -5.03 5.20
C GLU A 146 -13.05 -6.47 4.71
N ARG A 147 -12.89 -6.73 3.41
CA ARG A 147 -13.07 -8.08 2.83
C ARG A 147 -12.08 -9.09 3.41
N ARG A 148 -10.81 -8.70 3.55
CA ARG A 148 -9.77 -9.56 4.14
C ARG A 148 -10.09 -9.93 5.58
N PHE A 149 -10.53 -8.97 6.39
CA PHE A 149 -10.94 -9.22 7.76
C PHE A 149 -12.17 -10.12 7.86
N SER A 150 -13.12 -9.98 6.93
CA SER A 150 -14.27 -10.90 6.82
C SER A 150 -13.84 -12.33 6.50
N ALA A 151 -12.94 -12.52 5.52
CA ALA A 151 -12.40 -13.83 5.15
C ALA A 151 -11.65 -14.49 6.32
N LEU A 152 -10.75 -13.75 6.98
CA LEU A 152 -10.00 -14.25 8.14
C LEU A 152 -10.91 -14.60 9.33
N ALA A 153 -11.97 -13.83 9.55
CA ALA A 153 -12.97 -14.16 10.56
C ALA A 153 -13.76 -15.45 10.25
N GLY A 154 -13.79 -15.86 8.98
CA GLY A 154 -14.30 -17.15 8.50
C GLY A 154 -13.24 -18.27 8.50
N GLY A 155 -11.98 -17.97 8.82
CA GLY A 155 -10.86 -18.92 8.81
C GLY A 155 -10.14 -19.03 7.46
N GLU A 156 -10.46 -18.18 6.49
CA GLU A 156 -9.85 -18.18 5.16
C GLU A 156 -8.54 -17.38 5.16
N VAL A 157 -7.42 -18.10 5.17
CA VAL A 157 -6.07 -17.51 5.26
C VAL A 157 -5.45 -17.25 3.89
N GLU A 158 -5.80 -18.06 2.91
CA GLU A 158 -5.24 -18.03 1.56
C GLU A 158 -5.77 -16.84 0.75
N PHE A 159 -5.07 -16.55 -0.35
CA PHE A 159 -5.49 -15.56 -1.33
C PHE A 159 -5.70 -16.24 -2.67
N GLU A 160 -6.72 -15.85 -3.41
CA GLU A 160 -6.82 -16.18 -4.83
C GLU A 160 -5.80 -15.32 -5.60
N ARG A 161 -4.91 -15.96 -6.38
CA ARG A 161 -3.87 -15.24 -7.14
C ARG A 161 -4.46 -14.14 -8.02
N LYS A 162 -5.57 -14.41 -8.69
CA LYS A 162 -6.23 -13.46 -9.58
C LYS A 162 -6.68 -12.19 -8.85
N GLU A 163 -7.21 -12.33 -7.62
CA GLU A 163 -7.60 -11.19 -6.79
C GLU A 163 -6.37 -10.33 -6.43
N VAL A 164 -5.30 -10.97 -5.96
CA VAL A 164 -4.05 -10.31 -5.58
C VAL A 164 -3.45 -9.56 -6.77
N VAL A 165 -3.34 -10.22 -7.93
CA VAL A 165 -2.81 -9.62 -9.15
C VAL A 165 -3.67 -8.42 -9.57
N THR A 166 -4.99 -8.59 -9.66
CA THR A 166 -5.91 -7.52 -10.10
C THR A 166 -5.83 -6.31 -9.19
N PHE A 167 -5.91 -6.51 -7.87
CA PHE A 167 -5.88 -5.42 -6.91
C PHE A 167 -4.53 -4.70 -6.93
N TRP A 168 -3.43 -5.43 -6.72
CA TRP A 168 -2.14 -4.79 -6.53
C TRP A 168 -1.55 -4.22 -7.81
N THR A 169 -1.82 -4.79 -8.99
CA THR A 169 -1.38 -4.14 -10.24
C THR A 169 -2.08 -2.80 -10.46
N ASN A 170 -3.36 -2.66 -10.09
CA ASN A 170 -4.03 -1.36 -10.07
C ASN A 170 -3.38 -0.38 -9.07
N ILE A 171 -3.17 -0.82 -7.83
CA ILE A 171 -2.53 -0.01 -6.78
C ILE A 171 -1.10 0.42 -7.19
N MET A 172 -0.31 -0.46 -7.80
CA MET A 172 1.06 -0.12 -8.24
C MET A 172 1.09 0.80 -9.47
N ASP A 173 0.13 0.71 -10.39
CA ASP A 173 -0.06 1.72 -11.44
C ASP A 173 -0.38 3.10 -10.85
N GLU A 174 -1.35 3.16 -9.95
CA GLU A 174 -1.74 4.40 -9.27
C GLU A 174 -0.56 5.01 -8.50
N HIS A 175 0.17 4.21 -7.73
CA HIS A 175 1.39 4.64 -7.04
C HIS A 175 2.43 5.23 -7.98
N ALA A 176 2.72 4.56 -9.09
CA ALA A 176 3.70 5.05 -10.05
C ALA A 176 3.26 6.40 -10.64
N ARG A 177 1.95 6.59 -10.90
CA ARG A 177 1.40 7.87 -11.33
C ARG A 177 1.45 8.93 -10.22
N PHE A 178 1.16 8.60 -8.97
CA PHE A 178 1.29 9.55 -7.85
C PHE A 178 2.73 10.02 -7.69
N VAL A 179 3.70 9.11 -7.75
CA VAL A 179 5.13 9.47 -7.72
C VAL A 179 5.46 10.44 -8.86
N ALA A 180 5.07 10.13 -10.10
CA ALA A 180 5.33 11.01 -11.24
C ALA A 180 4.78 12.43 -11.06
N HIS A 181 3.62 12.59 -10.43
CA HIS A 181 2.99 13.91 -10.22
C HIS A 181 3.48 14.65 -8.97
N LEU A 182 4.12 13.95 -8.03
CA LEU A 182 4.69 14.55 -6.82
C LEU A 182 6.19 14.88 -6.96
N LEU A 183 6.85 14.37 -8.00
CA LEU A 183 8.21 14.76 -8.37
C LEU A 183 8.24 16.21 -8.88
N ASP A 184 9.35 16.89 -8.64
CA ASP A 184 9.62 18.18 -9.27
C ASP A 184 9.68 18.00 -10.80
N PRO A 185 9.11 18.92 -11.60
CA PRO A 185 9.08 18.78 -13.06
C PRO A 185 10.45 18.61 -13.74
N ASP A 186 11.55 19.03 -13.11
CA ASP A 186 12.91 18.83 -13.64
C ASP A 186 13.45 17.41 -13.43
N GLU A 187 12.78 16.55 -12.65
CA GLU A 187 13.15 15.13 -12.47
C GLU A 187 12.74 14.27 -13.68
N TYR A 188 13.04 14.74 -14.90
CA TYR A 188 12.57 14.19 -16.17
C TYR A 188 12.74 12.67 -16.27
N ALA A 189 13.92 12.16 -15.92
CA ALA A 189 14.23 10.74 -16.02
C ALA A 189 13.41 9.90 -15.02
N LEU A 190 13.18 10.41 -13.80
CA LEU A 190 12.38 9.71 -12.80
C LEU A 190 10.90 9.76 -13.14
N ILE A 191 10.40 10.89 -13.65
CA ILE A 191 9.03 11.03 -14.14
C ILE A 191 8.77 10.06 -15.29
N GLU A 192 9.66 9.99 -16.28
CA GLU A 192 9.54 9.07 -17.40
C GLU A 192 9.55 7.60 -16.93
N LYS A 193 10.48 7.26 -16.02
CA LYS A 193 10.55 5.92 -15.42
C LYS A 193 9.23 5.57 -14.71
N ALA A 194 8.69 6.48 -13.91
CA ALA A 194 7.44 6.28 -13.19
C ALA A 194 6.26 6.03 -14.15
N PHE A 195 6.13 6.80 -15.24
CA PHE A 195 5.06 6.57 -16.22
C PHE A 195 5.21 5.26 -17.01
N LYS A 196 6.45 4.86 -17.37
CA LYS A 196 6.71 3.56 -18.00
C LYS A 196 6.32 2.41 -17.06
N THR A 197 6.68 2.50 -15.78
CA THR A 197 6.29 1.53 -14.75
C THR A 197 4.77 1.48 -14.58
N ALA A 198 4.09 2.63 -14.56
CA ALA A 198 2.63 2.69 -14.50
C ALA A 198 1.97 1.95 -15.68
N GLU A 199 2.48 2.13 -16.90
CA GLU A 199 1.97 1.42 -18.07
C GLU A 199 2.19 -0.10 -17.99
N VAL A 200 3.36 -0.55 -17.54
CA VAL A 200 3.61 -1.98 -17.31
C VAL A 200 2.54 -2.57 -16.40
N PHE A 201 2.27 -1.95 -15.25
CA PHE A 201 1.25 -2.45 -14.32
C PHE A 201 -0.16 -2.44 -14.91
N ARG A 202 -0.56 -1.40 -15.66
CA ARG A 202 -1.86 -1.41 -16.38
C ARG A 202 -1.98 -2.57 -17.36
N LYS A 203 -0.91 -2.93 -18.07
CA LYS A 203 -0.94 -4.05 -19.01
C LYS A 203 -0.96 -5.41 -18.31
N LEU A 204 -0.31 -5.50 -17.14
CA LEU A 204 -0.31 -6.70 -16.30
C LEU A 204 -1.64 -6.97 -15.59
N GLN A 205 -2.59 -6.01 -15.58
CA GLN A 205 -3.95 -6.25 -15.05
C GLN A 205 -4.70 -7.35 -15.81
N SER A 206 -4.40 -7.55 -17.10
CA SER A 206 -4.91 -8.68 -17.86
C SER A 206 -4.21 -9.96 -17.37
N ASP A 207 -4.87 -10.75 -16.54
CA ASP A 207 -4.26 -11.90 -15.88
C ASP A 207 -3.58 -12.89 -16.86
N GLY A 208 -2.50 -13.52 -16.39
CA GLY A 208 -1.76 -14.56 -17.09
C GLY A 208 -0.87 -14.09 -18.26
N VAL A 209 -0.65 -14.99 -19.21
CA VAL A 209 0.28 -14.81 -20.33
C VAL A 209 -0.10 -13.60 -21.20
N ALA A 210 -1.39 -13.32 -21.33
CA ALA A 210 -1.88 -12.21 -22.14
C ALA A 210 -1.39 -10.85 -21.61
N GLY A 211 -1.44 -10.62 -20.29
CA GLY A 211 -0.90 -9.39 -19.69
C GLY A 211 0.60 -9.27 -19.82
N ALA A 212 1.34 -10.38 -19.63
CA ALA A 212 2.79 -10.40 -19.81
C ALA A 212 3.19 -10.03 -21.25
N VAL A 213 2.50 -10.58 -22.25
CA VAL A 213 2.73 -10.27 -23.67
C VAL A 213 2.37 -8.81 -23.98
N ALA A 214 1.24 -8.32 -23.44
CA ALA A 214 0.81 -6.94 -23.62
C ALA A 214 1.79 -5.94 -22.98
N ALA A 215 2.29 -6.24 -21.79
CA ALA A 215 3.28 -5.43 -21.08
C ALA A 215 4.62 -5.41 -21.84
N LEU A 216 5.09 -6.57 -22.30
CA LEU A 216 6.34 -6.66 -23.08
C LEU A 216 6.23 -5.90 -24.40
N SER A 217 5.06 -5.94 -25.05
CA SER A 217 4.81 -5.23 -26.30
C SER A 217 4.75 -3.71 -26.10
N ALA A 218 4.14 -3.24 -25.00
CA ALA A 218 4.04 -1.81 -24.69
C ALA A 218 5.37 -1.22 -24.19
N GLN A 219 6.11 -1.95 -23.35
CA GLN A 219 7.30 -1.46 -22.64
C GLN A 219 8.44 -2.49 -22.65
N PRO A 220 8.99 -2.85 -23.82
CA PRO A 220 9.92 -3.98 -23.96
C PRO A 220 11.18 -3.84 -23.11
N GLY A 221 11.80 -2.66 -23.10
CA GLY A 221 13.02 -2.41 -22.32
C GLY A 221 12.77 -2.48 -20.81
N THR A 222 11.65 -1.92 -20.34
CA THR A 222 11.28 -1.95 -18.91
C THR A 222 10.99 -3.37 -18.44
N VAL A 223 10.22 -4.13 -19.21
CA VAL A 223 9.86 -5.53 -18.87
C VAL A 223 11.08 -6.44 -18.96
N ALA A 224 11.88 -6.35 -20.03
CA ALA A 224 13.10 -7.16 -20.17
C ALA A 224 14.11 -6.86 -19.06
N GLY A 225 14.27 -5.58 -18.68
CA GLY A 225 15.11 -5.19 -17.54
C GLY A 225 14.64 -5.80 -16.22
N SER A 226 13.33 -5.75 -15.95
CA SER A 226 12.73 -6.36 -14.75
C SER A 226 12.94 -7.88 -14.71
N LEU A 227 12.71 -8.57 -15.83
CA LEU A 227 12.90 -10.02 -15.93
C LEU A 227 14.38 -10.41 -15.82
N GLY A 228 15.30 -9.59 -16.36
CA GLY A 228 16.73 -9.80 -16.20
C GLY A 228 17.20 -9.67 -14.75
N GLN A 229 16.59 -8.78 -13.95
CA GLN A 229 16.85 -8.65 -12.51
C GLN A 229 16.27 -9.81 -11.70
N ASN A 230 15.16 -10.39 -12.15
CA ASN A 230 14.41 -11.43 -11.45
C ASN A 230 14.17 -12.66 -12.37
N PRO A 231 15.22 -13.40 -12.77
CA PRO A 231 15.15 -14.40 -13.84
C PRO A 231 14.28 -15.62 -13.52
N ASN A 232 14.00 -15.86 -12.24
CA ASN A 232 13.20 -17.00 -11.76
C ASN A 232 11.74 -16.60 -11.43
N ALA A 233 11.35 -15.35 -11.68
CA ALA A 233 10.02 -14.84 -11.40
C ALA A 233 9.17 -14.78 -12.68
N ASP A 234 7.86 -14.96 -12.54
CA ASP A 234 6.94 -14.59 -13.62
C ASP A 234 6.87 -13.06 -13.79
N ALA A 235 6.21 -12.59 -14.85
CA ALA A 235 6.17 -11.17 -15.18
C ALA A 235 5.58 -10.30 -14.06
N VAL A 236 4.58 -10.80 -13.31
CA VAL A 236 3.93 -10.03 -12.25
C VAL A 236 4.82 -9.97 -11.00
N MET A 237 5.36 -11.11 -10.56
CA MET A 237 6.29 -11.16 -9.43
C MET A 237 7.56 -10.34 -9.71
N SER A 238 8.10 -10.44 -10.94
CA SER A 238 9.25 -9.66 -11.38
C SER A 238 8.95 -8.16 -11.32
N ALA A 239 7.81 -7.71 -11.84
CA ALA A 239 7.41 -6.30 -11.78
C ALA A 239 7.19 -5.83 -10.33
N ALA A 240 6.60 -6.67 -9.47
CA ALA A 240 6.39 -6.37 -8.05
C ALA A 240 7.71 -6.17 -7.30
N GLN A 241 8.70 -7.04 -7.52
CA GLN A 241 10.04 -6.96 -6.93
C GLN A 241 10.78 -5.70 -7.42
N THR A 242 10.78 -5.45 -8.73
CA THR A 242 11.38 -4.24 -9.31
C THR A 242 10.74 -2.96 -8.77
N MET A 243 9.42 -2.95 -8.54
CA MET A 243 8.70 -1.82 -7.94
C MET A 243 9.07 -1.63 -6.46
N LEU A 244 9.20 -2.72 -5.70
CA LEU A 244 9.67 -2.68 -4.32
C LEU A 244 11.10 -2.11 -4.22
N ASP A 245 12.01 -2.51 -5.11
CA ASP A 245 13.39 -2.01 -5.15
C ASP A 245 13.45 -0.53 -5.55
N PHE A 246 12.64 -0.15 -6.54
CA PHE A 246 12.48 1.26 -6.94
C PHE A 246 12.00 2.10 -5.77
N LYS A 247 10.93 1.69 -5.09
CA LYS A 247 10.38 2.41 -3.93
C LYS A 247 11.36 2.45 -2.76
N THR A 248 12.12 1.38 -2.53
CA THR A 248 13.16 1.33 -1.49
C THR A 248 14.29 2.31 -1.76
N THR A 249 14.71 2.43 -3.03
CA THR A 249 15.71 3.43 -3.44
C THR A 249 15.14 4.85 -3.33
N ALA A 250 13.93 5.07 -3.86
CA ALA A 250 13.27 6.36 -3.86
C ALA A 250 13.09 6.94 -2.45
N VAL A 251 12.65 6.13 -1.47
CA VAL A 251 12.53 6.62 -0.09
C VAL A 251 13.87 7.06 0.50
N ARG A 252 14.98 6.33 0.22
CA ARG A 252 16.33 6.71 0.68
C ARG A 252 16.79 8.03 0.04
N ASP A 253 16.52 8.20 -1.24
CA ASP A 253 16.89 9.40 -1.99
C ASP A 253 16.04 10.61 -1.58
N ILE A 254 14.76 10.43 -1.28
CA ILE A 254 13.89 11.48 -0.73
C ILE A 254 14.35 11.90 0.67
N GLU A 255 14.62 10.93 1.56
CA GLU A 255 15.09 11.20 2.94
C GLU A 255 16.43 11.94 2.99
N SER A 256 17.29 11.70 2.00
CA SER A 256 18.62 12.31 1.89
C SER A 256 18.67 13.53 0.96
N ALA A 257 17.50 14.04 0.55
CA ALA A 257 17.35 15.21 -0.32
C ALA A 257 18.11 15.10 -1.67
N ARG A 258 18.21 13.88 -2.22
CA ARG A 258 18.78 13.61 -3.56
C ARG A 258 17.74 13.68 -4.68
N ILE A 259 16.46 13.65 -4.36
CA ILE A 259 15.34 13.81 -5.31
C ILE A 259 14.59 15.10 -4.97
N LYS A 260 14.38 15.95 -5.97
CA LYS A 260 13.50 17.11 -5.86
C LYS A 260 12.05 16.65 -5.96
N SER A 261 11.26 16.85 -4.91
CA SER A 261 9.86 16.46 -4.89
C SER A 261 9.10 17.15 -3.76
N ILE A 262 7.77 17.06 -3.83
CA ILE A 262 6.87 17.33 -2.71
C ILE A 262 6.39 16.03 -2.04
N ILE A 263 7.13 14.92 -2.22
CA ILE A 263 6.81 13.62 -1.62
C ILE A 263 7.23 13.65 -0.16
N GLU A 264 6.27 13.48 0.74
CA GLU A 264 6.54 13.36 2.18
C GLU A 264 7.26 12.01 2.46
N PRO A 265 8.33 11.97 3.26
CA PRO A 265 9.11 10.74 3.47
C PRO A 265 8.30 9.54 4.00
N ARG A 266 7.29 9.74 4.85
CA ARG A 266 6.39 8.66 5.32
C ARG A 266 5.49 8.19 4.20
N LEU A 267 5.08 9.04 3.27
CA LEU A 267 4.35 8.60 2.06
C LEU A 267 5.24 7.70 1.19
N ALA A 268 6.53 8.02 1.04
CA ALA A 268 7.45 7.17 0.29
C ALA A 268 7.66 5.80 0.97
N ASP A 269 7.80 5.75 2.29
CA ASP A 269 7.87 4.48 3.04
C ASP A 269 6.53 3.71 3.02
N HIS A 270 5.40 4.42 3.09
CA HIS A 270 4.05 3.85 3.04
C HIS A 270 3.84 3.02 1.78
N VAL A 271 4.02 3.64 0.61
CA VAL A 271 3.82 2.94 -0.66
C VAL A 271 4.85 1.82 -0.86
N ARG A 272 6.03 1.90 -0.22
CA ARG A 272 7.03 0.81 -0.19
C ARG A 272 6.53 -0.39 0.60
N ARG A 273 5.97 -0.17 1.79
CA ARG A 273 5.40 -1.24 2.63
C ARG A 273 4.26 -1.97 1.92
N GLU A 274 3.46 -1.27 1.13
CA GLU A 274 2.43 -1.87 0.30
C GLU A 274 2.98 -2.69 -0.87
N ALA A 275 4.06 -2.24 -1.51
CA ALA A 275 4.77 -3.07 -2.50
C ALA A 275 5.37 -4.33 -1.87
N LEU A 276 5.88 -4.23 -0.64
CA LEU A 276 6.34 -5.40 0.12
C LEU A 276 5.19 -6.35 0.44
N LYS A 277 4.03 -5.81 0.85
CA LYS A 277 2.82 -6.60 1.08
C LYS A 277 2.38 -7.33 -0.18
N PHE A 278 2.38 -6.67 -1.33
CA PHE A 278 2.08 -7.30 -2.62
C PHE A 278 3.01 -8.49 -2.91
N VAL A 279 4.33 -8.33 -2.75
CA VAL A 279 5.29 -9.42 -2.94
C VAL A 279 5.02 -10.59 -1.99
N ASN A 280 4.72 -10.33 -0.71
CA ASN A 280 4.38 -11.37 0.26
C ASN A 280 3.07 -12.10 -0.12
N GLU A 281 2.03 -11.38 -0.51
CA GLU A 281 0.75 -11.96 -0.90
C GLU A 281 0.89 -12.80 -2.18
N LEU A 282 1.65 -12.36 -3.19
CA LEU A 282 1.91 -13.14 -4.40
C LEU A 282 2.61 -14.48 -4.13
N LYS A 283 3.48 -14.55 -3.10
CA LYS A 283 4.15 -15.79 -2.69
C LYS A 283 3.19 -16.77 -2.00
N ARG A 284 2.09 -16.26 -1.45
CA ARG A 284 1.12 -17.01 -0.63
C ARG A 284 -0.19 -17.30 -1.35
N ALA A 285 -0.42 -16.63 -2.47
CA ALA A 285 -1.61 -16.82 -3.26
C ALA A 285 -1.59 -18.15 -4.01
N VAL A 286 -2.74 -18.80 -4.04
CA VAL A 286 -2.99 -20.07 -4.73
C VAL A 286 -3.67 -19.85 -6.07
#